data_AF-A0A1N7EIZ3-F1
#
_entry.id   AF-A0A1N7EIZ3-F1
#
_cell.length_a   1.000
_cell.length_b   1.000
_cell.length_c   1.000
_cell.angle_alpha   90.00
_cell.angle_beta   90.00
_cell.angle_gamma   90.00
#
_symmetry.space_group_name_H-M   'P 1'
#
loop_
_entity.id
_entity.type
_entity.pdbx_description
1 polymer ?
#
loop_
_entity_poly.entity_id
_entity_poly.type
_entity_poly.pdbx_seq_one_letter_code
_entity_poly.pdbx_strand_id
1 'polypeptide(L)'
;MSKLVSLKLDGVDGEILDALQKGRADNQPWGRNTPKNLGDELGYSRQHISTRLGMLEAAGLVRNIGGGVYEFIDDPRKKEH
;
A
#
# COMPACT_ATOMS: atom_id res chain seq x y z
N MET A 1 18.33 -1.56 14.83
CA MET A 1 18.05 -2.80 14.10
C MET A 1 16.85 -2.56 13.18
N SER A 2 17.07 -2.00 11.99
CA SER A 2 15.98 -1.91 11.02
C SER A 2 16.00 -3.19 10.21
N LYS A 3 14.98 -4.01 10.42
CA LYS A 3 14.73 -5.25 9.69
C LYS A 3 14.31 -4.84 8.27
N LEU A 4 15.28 -4.37 7.48
CA LEU A 4 15.18 -4.34 6.02
C LEU A 4 15.19 -5.81 5.59
N VAL A 5 14.09 -6.50 5.87
CA VAL A 5 13.76 -7.75 5.22
C VAL A 5 13.79 -7.39 3.75
N SER A 6 14.64 -8.10 3.02
CA SER A 6 14.60 -8.20 1.56
C SER A 6 13.23 -8.78 1.16
N LEU A 7 12.16 -8.00 1.35
CA LEU A 7 10.84 -8.33 0.88
C LEU A 7 10.92 -8.12 -0.62
N LYS A 8 10.87 -9.21 -1.37
CA LYS A 8 10.64 -9.15 -2.80
C LYS A 8 9.21 -8.67 -2.99
N LEU A 9 9.03 -7.34 -3.04
CA LEU A 9 7.76 -6.73 -3.41
C LEU A 9 7.35 -7.31 -4.76
N ASP A 10 6.11 -7.79 -4.85
CA ASP A 10 5.58 -8.21 -6.14
C ASP A 10 5.13 -6.99 -6.97
N GLY A 11 4.78 -7.20 -8.24
CA GLY A 11 4.30 -6.10 -9.09
C GLY A 11 3.07 -5.39 -8.50
N VAL A 12 2.18 -6.18 -7.88
CA VAL A 12 0.92 -5.71 -7.30
C VAL A 12 1.15 -4.83 -6.06
N ASP A 13 2.13 -5.17 -5.21
CA ASP A 13 2.52 -4.36 -4.06
C ASP A 13 2.91 -2.95 -4.49
N GLY A 14 3.63 -2.85 -5.59
CA GLY A 14 4.05 -1.58 -6.14
C GLY A 14 2.86 -0.74 -6.61
N GLU A 15 1.93 -1.36 -7.33
CA GLU A 15 0.69 -0.73 -7.80
C GLU A 15 -0.18 -0.25 -6.63
N ILE A 16 -0.29 -1.04 -5.55
CA ILE A 16 -1.02 -0.66 -4.34
C ILE A 16 -0.37 0.55 -3.66
N LEU A 17 0.95 0.55 -3.49
CA LEU A 17 1.67 1.66 -2.86
C LEU A 17 1.62 2.94 -3.71
N ASP A 18 1.61 2.81 -5.04
CA ASP A 18 1.45 3.95 -5.95
C ASP A 18 0.02 4.51 -5.87
N ALA A 19 -1.00 3.65 -5.84
CA ALA A 19 -2.40 4.05 -5.68
C ALA A 19 -2.64 4.77 -4.34
N LEU A 20 -2.04 4.28 -3.25
CA LEU A 20 -2.12 4.94 -1.94
C LEU A 20 -1.43 6.31 -1.90
N GLN A 21 -0.42 6.53 -2.74
CA GLN A 21 0.29 7.82 -2.85
C GLN A 21 -0.35 8.78 -3.86
N LYS A 22 -1.34 8.34 -4.65
CA LYS A 22 -2.05 9.18 -5.61
C LYS A 22 -2.69 10.38 -4.91
N GLY A 23 -2.51 11.58 -5.47
CA GLY A 23 -2.97 12.84 -4.88
C GLY A 23 -1.97 13.50 -3.92
N ARG A 24 -0.90 12.81 -3.51
CA ARG A 24 0.15 13.35 -2.63
C ARG A 24 0.85 14.57 -3.22
N ALA A 25 1.12 14.57 -4.53
CA ALA A 25 1.80 15.67 -5.22
C ALA A 25 0.87 16.86 -5.51
N ASP A 26 -0.42 16.60 -5.69
CA ASP A 26 -1.42 17.59 -6.13
C ASP A 26 -2.25 18.16 -4.97
N ASN A 27 -1.80 17.96 -3.72
CA ASN A 27 -2.46 18.41 -2.49
C ASN A 27 -3.92 17.93 -2.35
N GLN A 28 -4.24 16.77 -2.92
CA GLN A 28 -5.53 16.09 -2.73
C GLN A 28 -5.47 15.15 -1.51
N PRO A 29 -6.60 14.79 -0.90
CA PRO A 29 -6.63 13.75 0.12
C PRO A 29 -6.01 12.45 -0.42
N TRP A 30 -5.01 11.92 0.27
CA TRP A 30 -4.25 10.76 -0.15
C TRP A 30 -3.93 9.86 1.06
N GLY A 31 -3.29 8.72 0.79
CA GLY A 31 -2.69 7.90 1.84
C GLY A 31 -3.67 6.95 2.52
N ARG A 32 -4.97 6.97 2.19
CA ARG A 32 -5.95 6.05 2.78
C ARG A 32 -6.82 5.42 1.71
N ASN A 33 -6.98 4.11 1.75
CA ASN A 33 -7.88 3.42 0.84
C ASN A 33 -8.41 2.09 1.42
N THR A 34 -9.38 1.47 0.74
CA THR A 34 -9.92 0.16 1.12
C THR A 34 -9.56 -0.91 0.10
N PRO A 35 -9.53 -2.20 0.48
CA PRO A 35 -9.28 -3.29 -0.47
C PRO A 35 -10.28 -3.34 -1.63
N LYS A 36 -11.53 -2.91 -1.41
CA LYS A 36 -12.54 -2.86 -2.45
C LYS A 36 -12.16 -1.81 -3.50
N ASN A 37 -11.96 -0.57 -3.06
CA ASN A 37 -11.63 0.55 -3.96
C ASN A 37 -10.34 0.30 -4.75
N LEU A 38 -9.30 -0.22 -4.07
CA LEU A 38 -8.04 -0.59 -4.73
C LEU A 38 -8.23 -1.73 -5.74
N GLY A 39 -9.08 -2.71 -5.44
CA GLY A 39 -9.41 -3.78 -6.39
C GLY A 39 -10.14 -3.24 -7.61
N ASP A 40 -11.11 -2.36 -7.41
CA ASP A 40 -11.87 -1.70 -8.47
C ASP A 40 -10.94 -0.80 -9.35
N GLU A 41 -9.98 -0.09 -8.75
CA GLU A 41 -9.02 0.78 -9.45
C GLU A 41 -7.95 0.00 -10.23
N LEU A 42 -7.41 -1.06 -9.63
CA LEU A 42 -6.26 -1.81 -10.17
C LEU A 42 -6.66 -3.06 -10.98
N GLY A 43 -7.94 -3.41 -11.02
CA GLY A 43 -8.44 -4.57 -11.76
C GLY A 43 -8.17 -5.92 -11.08
N TYR A 44 -8.00 -5.93 -9.76
CA TYR A 44 -7.81 -7.16 -8.96
C TYR A 44 -9.02 -7.45 -8.08
N SER A 45 -9.16 -8.71 -7.65
CA SER A 45 -10.18 -9.06 -6.67
C SER A 45 -9.90 -8.40 -5.32
N ARG A 46 -10.96 -8.02 -4.60
CA ARG A 46 -10.87 -7.52 -3.21
C ARG A 46 -10.06 -8.46 -2.32
N GLN A 47 -10.24 -9.78 -2.48
CA GLN A 47 -9.54 -10.77 -1.67
C GLN A 47 -8.02 -10.75 -1.94
N HIS A 48 -7.62 -10.63 -3.21
CA HIS A 48 -6.21 -10.51 -3.58
C HIS A 48 -5.59 -9.25 -2.96
N ILE A 49 -6.26 -8.10 -3.11
CA ILE A 49 -5.78 -6.84 -2.51
C ILE A 49 -5.68 -6.94 -0.98
N SER A 50 -6.67 -7.53 -0.29
CA SER A 50 -6.61 -7.75 1.15
C SER A 50 -5.38 -8.58 1.56
N THR A 51 -5.06 -9.64 0.81
CA THR A 51 -3.87 -10.46 1.07
C THR A 51 -2.59 -9.64 0.93
N ARG A 52 -2.45 -8.86 -0.15
CA ARG A 52 -1.27 -8.01 -0.36
C ARG A 52 -1.14 -6.91 0.70
N LEU A 53 -2.23 -6.24 1.05
CA LEU A 53 -2.24 -5.22 2.11
C LEU A 53 -1.81 -5.80 3.47
N GLY A 54 -2.19 -7.04 3.79
CA GLY A 54 -1.71 -7.73 4.98
C GLY A 54 -0.20 -7.98 4.96
N MET A 55 0.37 -8.32 3.80
CA MET A 55 1.82 -8.47 3.64
C MET A 55 2.56 -7.13 3.77
N LEU A 56 2.02 -6.08 3.15
CA LEU A 56 2.54 -4.72 3.25
C LEU A 56 2.46 -4.19 4.68
N GLU A 57 1.39 -4.50 5.41
CA GLU A 57 1.23 -4.15 6.83
C GLU A 57 2.24 -4.89 7.71
N ALA A 58 2.42 -6.20 7.49
CA ALA A 58 3.45 -6.97 8.17
C ALA A 58 4.88 -6.46 7.90
N ALA A 59 5.10 -5.84 6.74
CA ALA A 59 6.33 -5.17 6.37
C ALA A 59 6.44 -3.72 6.90
N GLY A 60 5.40 -3.19 7.53
CA GLY A 60 5.36 -1.83 8.08
C GLY A 60 5.18 -0.72 7.04
N LEU A 61 4.77 -1.05 5.82
CA LEU A 61 4.61 -0.09 4.70
C LEU A 61 3.23 0.55 4.69
N VAL A 62 2.23 -0.15 5.23
CA VAL A 62 0.86 0.34 5.45
C VAL A 62 0.38 -0.05 6.84
N ARG A 63 -0.76 0.48 7.28
CA ARG A 63 -1.40 0.13 8.54
C ARG A 63 -2.92 0.09 8.40
N ASN A 64 -3.57 -0.95 8.91
CA ASN A 64 -5.02 -0.96 9.03
C ASN A 64 -5.44 -0.06 10.22
N ILE A 65 -6.24 0.97 9.94
CA ILE A 65 -6.72 1.92 10.95
C ILE A 65 -8.14 1.61 11.43
N GLY A 66 -8.66 0.42 11.08
CA GLY A 66 -10.01 -0.04 11.39
C GLY A 66 -10.97 0.06 10.21
N GLY A 67 -12.06 -0.72 10.26
CA GLY A 67 -13.10 -0.71 9.22
C GLY A 67 -12.65 -1.21 7.84
N GLY A 68 -11.46 -1.82 7.74
CA GLY A 68 -10.87 -2.22 6.47
C GLY A 68 -10.23 -1.07 5.68
N VAL A 69 -9.96 0.06 6.34
CA VAL A 69 -9.21 1.18 5.76
C VAL A 69 -7.73 1.00 6.08
N TYR A 70 -6.89 1.07 5.05
CA TYR A 70 -5.44 1.03 5.18
C TYR A 70 -4.86 2.42 4.94
N GLU A 71 -3.92 2.80 5.78
CA GLU A 71 -3.15 4.03 5.72
C GLU A 71 -1.71 3.73 5.25
N PHE A 72 -1.21 4.55 4.33
CA PHE A 72 0.18 4.52 3.88
C PHE A 72 1.13 4.98 4.98
N ILE A 73 2.25 4.27 5.19
CA ILE A 73 3.26 4.58 6.20
C ILE A 73 4.60 4.94 5.55
N ASP A 74 5.13 4.09 4.68
CA ASP A 74 6.44 4.28 4.05
C ASP A 74 6.53 3.57 2.70
N ASP A 75 7.46 4.01 1.86
CA ASP A 75 7.77 3.37 0.58
C ASP A 75 9.29 3.27 0.39
N PRO A 76 9.89 2.09 0.63
CA PRO A 76 11.33 1.90 0.49
C PRO A 76 11.79 2.03 -0.97
N ARG A 77 10.89 1.95 -1.96
CA ARG A 77 11.22 2.10 -3.39
C ARG A 77 11.59 3.56 -3.76
N LYS A 78 11.25 4.52 -2.90
CA LYS A 78 11.48 5.96 -3.12
C LYS A 78 12.70 6.50 -2.38
N LYS A 79 13.42 5.66 -1.62
CA LYS A 79 14.62 6.06 -0.88
C LYS A 79 15.87 5.81 -1.72
N GLU A 80 16.13 6.71 -2.66
CA GLU A 80 17.44 6.84 -3.32
C GLU A 80 17.84 8.32 -3.37
N HIS A 81 18.78 8.69 -2.49
CA HIS A 81 19.87 9.64 -2.71
C HIS A 81 20.94 9.40 -1.64
#